data_AF-G5IEG3-F1
#
_entry.id   AF-G5IEG3-F1
#
_cell.length_a   1.000
_cell.length_b   1.000
_cell.length_c   1.000
_cell.angle_alpha   90.00
_cell.angle_beta   90.00
_cell.angle_gamma   90.00
#
_symmetry.space_group_name_H-M   'P 1'
#
loop_
_entity.id
_entity.type
_entity.pdbx_description
1 polymer ?
#
loop_
_entity_poly.entity_id
_entity_poly.type
_entity_poly.pdbx_seq_one_letter_code
_entity_poly.pdbx_strand_id
1 'polypeptide(L)'
;MWSCIEGGIVPLAEFVDRPRDNDILVRVIIKKDDRRAAYVSQRLSKTDFPQIAVAVSKTGDTWNVAIGARPSRARLVQVTADGCDAEEKVETDGNTASGDGAVSPYAALAEAAVSQFSFGSNLRGSGEYREALAKVYVRRLMEQIGEVE
;
A
#
# COMPACT_ATOMS: atom_id res chain seq x y z
N MET A 1 12.95 9.35 -6.54
CA MET A 1 13.50 9.42 -7.91
C MET A 1 14.65 8.46 -8.04
N TRP A 2 14.83 7.86 -9.20
CA TRP A 2 15.98 7.03 -9.58
C TRP A 2 16.85 7.85 -10.52
N SER A 3 18.16 7.68 -10.46
CA SER A 3 19.06 8.26 -11.46
C SER A 3 19.77 7.10 -12.15
N CYS A 4 19.53 6.99 -13.44
CA CYS A 4 20.22 6.05 -14.32
C CYS A 4 21.31 6.78 -15.11
N ILE A 5 22.22 6.03 -15.77
CA ILE A 5 23.37 6.62 -16.48
C ILE A 5 22.90 7.31 -17.75
N GLU A 6 22.08 6.63 -18.56
CA GLU A 6 21.57 7.16 -19.83
C GLU A 6 20.17 7.75 -19.67
N GLY A 7 19.31 7.12 -18.85
CA GLY A 7 17.93 7.52 -18.63
C GLY A 7 17.72 8.76 -17.75
N GLY A 8 18.79 9.37 -17.22
CA GLY A 8 18.71 10.54 -16.36
C GLY A 8 17.96 10.29 -15.05
N ILE A 9 17.22 11.29 -14.55
CA ILE A 9 16.46 11.18 -13.30
C ILE A 9 14.99 10.84 -13.59
N VAL A 10 14.52 9.71 -13.06
CA VAL A 10 13.19 9.14 -13.33
C VAL A 10 12.38 9.02 -12.03
N PRO A 11 11.09 9.44 -11.99
CA PRO A 11 10.21 9.16 -10.86
C PRO A 11 10.10 7.65 -10.56
N LEU A 12 10.04 7.27 -9.28
CA LEU A 12 9.94 5.84 -8.91
C LEU A 12 8.66 5.20 -9.46
N ALA A 13 7.54 5.93 -9.46
CA ALA A 13 6.28 5.44 -10.01
C ALA A 13 6.39 5.09 -11.50
N GLU A 14 7.11 5.90 -12.28
CA GLU A 14 7.34 5.65 -13.70
C GLU A 14 8.34 4.51 -13.93
N PHE A 15 9.42 4.50 -13.14
CA PHE A 15 10.47 3.48 -13.25
C PHE A 15 9.93 2.05 -13.10
N VAL A 16 8.95 1.84 -12.22
CA VAL A 16 8.36 0.51 -11.97
C VAL A 16 7.67 -0.07 -13.21
N ASP A 17 7.14 0.77 -14.11
CA ASP A 17 6.40 0.32 -15.29
C ASP A 17 7.24 0.27 -16.57
N ARG A 18 8.50 0.74 -16.51
CA ARG A 18 9.40 0.70 -17.67
C ARG A 18 9.73 -0.73 -18.12
N PRO A 19 10.00 -0.93 -19.43
CA PRO A 19 10.59 -2.17 -19.92
C PRO A 19 11.98 -2.36 -19.32
N ARG A 20 12.45 -3.62 -19.31
CA ARG A 20 13.83 -3.90 -18.89
C ARG A 20 14.79 -3.40 -19.97
N ASP A 21 15.79 -2.65 -19.56
CA ASP A 21 16.91 -2.21 -20.38
C ASP A 21 18.25 -2.65 -19.75
N ASN A 22 19.36 -2.19 -20.33
CA ASN A 22 20.71 -2.45 -19.84
C ASN A 22 21.28 -1.26 -19.05
N ASP A 23 20.44 -0.30 -18.64
CA ASP A 23 20.90 0.87 -17.88
C ASP A 23 21.19 0.45 -16.43
N ILE A 24 22.08 1.21 -15.77
CA ILE A 24 22.53 0.93 -14.42
C ILE A 24 21.93 1.98 -13.48
N LEU A 25 21.21 1.53 -12.46
CA LEU A 25 20.83 2.39 -11.35
C LEU A 25 22.08 2.87 -10.62
N VAL A 26 22.28 4.19 -10.57
CA VAL A 26 23.42 4.79 -9.87
C VAL A 26 23.06 5.33 -8.49
N ARG A 27 21.86 5.92 -8.34
CA ARG A 27 21.39 6.49 -7.07
C ARG A 27 19.88 6.50 -6.93
N VAL A 28 19.43 6.39 -5.70
CA VAL A 28 18.04 6.62 -5.30
C VAL A 28 17.97 7.94 -4.54
N ILE A 29 17.17 8.88 -5.06
CA ILE A 29 16.95 10.20 -4.48
C ILE A 29 15.62 10.16 -3.73
N ILE A 30 15.69 10.21 -2.41
CA ILE A 30 14.54 10.33 -1.52
C ILE A 30 14.50 11.76 -1.01
N LYS A 31 13.44 12.50 -1.37
CA LYS A 31 13.22 13.84 -0.83
C LYS A 31 12.84 13.71 0.64
N LYS A 32 13.44 14.56 1.48
CA LYS A 32 13.03 14.73 2.88
C LYS A 32 11.88 15.73 2.87
N ASP A 33 10.67 15.20 2.94
CA ASP A 33 9.42 15.93 3.14
C ASP A 33 8.86 15.61 4.53
N ASP A 34 7.85 16.34 4.99
CA ASP A 34 7.11 16.03 6.23
C ASP A 34 6.18 14.81 6.08
N ARG A 35 6.50 13.91 5.13
CA ARG A 35 5.73 12.71 4.88
C ARG A 35 5.93 11.73 6.03
N ARG A 36 4.82 11.23 6.53
CA ARG A 36 4.79 10.15 7.50
C ARG A 36 4.52 8.86 6.77
N ALA A 37 5.26 7.81 7.09
CA ALA A 37 5.14 6.52 6.43
C ALA A 37 5.18 5.39 7.45
N ALA A 38 4.39 4.36 7.19
CA ALA A 38 4.36 3.12 7.95
C ALA A 38 4.38 1.93 6.98
N TYR A 39 4.94 0.81 7.42
CA TYR A 39 5.16 -0.37 6.59
C TYR A 39 4.91 -1.66 7.39
N VAL A 40 4.29 -2.64 6.73
CA VAL A 40 4.11 -3.98 7.28
C VAL A 40 4.25 -5.04 6.19
N SER A 41 4.77 -6.21 6.56
CA SER A 41 4.83 -7.38 5.67
C SER A 41 4.43 -8.64 6.42
N GLN A 42 3.55 -9.44 5.82
CA GLN A 42 3.18 -10.75 6.35
C GLN A 42 4.07 -11.82 5.71
N ARG A 43 4.68 -12.67 6.55
CA ARG A 43 5.62 -13.73 6.13
C ARG A 43 5.28 -15.04 6.85
N LEU A 44 5.50 -16.18 6.20
CA LEU A 44 5.39 -17.50 6.85
C LEU A 44 6.53 -17.72 7.86
N SER A 45 7.73 -17.31 7.48
CA SER A 45 8.92 -17.34 8.32
C SER A 45 9.69 -16.03 8.16
N LYS A 46 10.52 -15.70 9.14
CA LYS A 46 11.27 -14.43 9.18
C LYS A 46 12.18 -14.23 7.94
N THR A 47 12.66 -15.32 7.35
CA THR A 47 13.61 -15.30 6.23
C THR A 47 12.98 -15.55 4.85
N ASP A 48 11.68 -15.83 4.76
CA ASP A 48 11.00 -16.06 3.48
C ASP A 48 10.56 -14.73 2.82
N PHE A 49 10.25 -14.81 1.52
CA PHE A 49 9.55 -13.76 0.81
C PHE A 49 8.18 -13.50 1.45
N PRO A 50 7.75 -12.23 1.52
CA PRO A 50 6.45 -11.92 2.06
C PRO A 50 5.31 -12.47 1.20
N GLN A 51 4.23 -12.84 1.86
CA GLN A 51 2.96 -13.14 1.19
C GLN A 51 2.30 -11.85 0.68
N ILE A 52 2.48 -10.76 1.44
CA ILE A 52 2.09 -9.40 1.08
C ILE A 52 3.01 -8.39 1.79
N ALA A 53 3.30 -7.28 1.12
CA ALA A 53 4.02 -6.15 1.69
C ALA A 53 3.22 -4.87 1.40
N VAL A 54 2.91 -4.11 2.45
CA VAL A 54 2.09 -2.89 2.36
C VAL A 54 2.88 -1.74 2.97
N ALA A 55 3.00 -0.64 2.23
CA ALA A 55 3.48 0.63 2.72
C ALA A 55 2.38 1.67 2.55
N VAL A 56 2.14 2.49 3.57
CA VAL A 56 1.25 3.63 3.50
C VAL A 56 2.03 4.86 3.89
N SER A 57 1.78 5.98 3.22
CA SER A 57 2.32 7.27 3.65
C SER A 57 1.36 8.42 3.41
N LYS A 58 1.41 9.44 4.27
CA LYS A 58 0.58 10.66 4.17
C LYS A 58 1.48 11.84 3.86
N THR A 59 1.15 12.60 2.82
CA THR A 59 1.83 13.83 2.43
C THR A 59 0.77 14.91 2.20
N GLY A 60 0.70 15.89 3.09
CA GLY A 60 -0.46 16.80 3.15
C GLY A 60 -1.75 15.98 3.32
N ASP A 61 -2.69 16.17 2.42
CA ASP A 61 -4.00 15.46 2.42
C ASP A 61 -4.03 14.23 1.50
N THR A 62 -2.90 13.89 0.88
CA THR A 62 -2.79 12.72 -0.01
C THR A 62 -2.23 11.51 0.73
N TRP A 63 -3.00 10.43 0.69
CA TRP A 63 -2.56 9.10 1.11
C TRP A 63 -1.96 8.36 -0.08
N ASN A 64 -0.79 7.78 0.14
CA ASN A 64 -0.03 7.00 -0.82
C ASN A 64 0.02 5.56 -0.32
N VAL A 65 -0.65 4.64 -1.00
CA VAL A 65 -0.73 3.23 -0.65
C VAL A 65 0.06 2.42 -1.68
N ALA A 66 1.10 1.71 -1.24
CA ALA A 66 1.88 0.84 -2.10
C ALA A 66 1.80 -0.61 -1.64
N ILE A 67 1.37 -1.50 -2.54
CA ILE A 67 1.21 -2.93 -2.24
C ILE A 67 2.08 -3.77 -3.19
N GLY A 68 3.03 -4.50 -2.60
CA GLY A 68 3.90 -5.47 -3.25
C GLY A 68 3.63 -6.91 -2.82
N ALA A 69 4.41 -7.85 -3.34
CA ALA A 69 4.27 -9.30 -3.11
C ALA A 69 2.90 -9.91 -3.44
N ARG A 70 2.06 -9.14 -4.12
CA ARG A 70 1.07 -9.61 -5.09
C ARG A 70 1.89 -10.20 -6.24
N PRO A 71 1.64 -11.41 -6.79
CA PRO A 71 2.46 -12.02 -7.84
C PRO A 71 2.42 -11.23 -9.17
N SER A 72 2.91 -10.00 -9.11
CA SER A 72 2.92 -8.90 -10.06
C SER A 72 3.83 -7.80 -9.50
N ARG A 73 4.07 -6.72 -10.26
CA ARG A 73 4.88 -5.59 -9.78
C ARG A 73 4.17 -4.88 -8.62
N ALA A 74 4.94 -4.32 -7.69
CA ALA A 74 4.37 -3.42 -6.69
C ALA A 74 3.70 -2.24 -7.41
N ARG A 75 2.54 -1.80 -6.92
CA ARG A 75 1.82 -0.65 -7.49
C ARG A 75 1.62 0.38 -6.40
N LEU A 76 1.58 1.64 -6.81
CA LEU A 76 1.19 2.77 -5.98
C LEU A 76 -0.24 3.20 -6.37
N VAL A 77 -1.08 3.42 -5.38
CA VAL A 77 -2.39 4.05 -5.50
C VAL A 77 -2.38 5.28 -4.60
N GLN A 78 -2.90 6.40 -5.10
CA GLN A 78 -3.04 7.63 -4.35
C GLN A 78 -4.52 7.90 -4.11
N VAL A 79 -4.86 8.28 -2.89
CA VAL A 79 -6.22 8.55 -2.45
C VAL A 79 -6.24 9.84 -1.62
N THR A 80 -7.19 10.72 -1.90
CA THR A 80 -7.40 12.00 -1.19
C THR A 80 -8.55 11.87 -0.20
N ALA A 81 -8.44 12.55 0.95
CA ALA A 81 -9.48 12.50 1.99
C ALA A 81 -10.84 13.04 1.52
N ASP A 82 -10.84 14.02 0.60
CA ASP A 82 -12.07 14.68 0.11
C ASP A 82 -12.88 13.84 -0.90
N GLY A 83 -12.39 12.65 -1.28
CA GLY A 83 -13.05 11.78 -2.27
C GLY A 83 -13.92 10.68 -1.66
N CYS A 84 -14.08 10.65 -0.34
CA CYS A 84 -14.88 9.66 0.37
C CYS A 84 -16.02 10.34 1.13
N ASP A 85 -17.04 10.80 0.41
CA ASP A 85 -18.37 10.97 0.97
C ASP A 85 -18.89 9.57 1.34
N ALA A 86 -18.52 9.09 2.54
CA ALA A 86 -18.94 7.80 3.06
C ALA A 86 -20.39 7.88 3.56
N GLU A 87 -21.33 8.07 2.62
CA GLU A 87 -22.72 7.64 2.79
C GLU A 87 -22.93 6.33 2.03
N GLU A 88 -22.26 5.24 2.46
CA GLU A 88 -22.73 3.91 2.10
C GLU A 88 -22.57 2.94 3.27
N LYS A 89 -23.69 2.35 3.66
CA LYS A 89 -23.79 1.40 4.76
C LYS A 89 -22.98 0.16 4.41
N VAL A 90 -21.86 -0.04 5.10
CA VAL A 90 -21.12 -1.32 5.07
C VAL A 90 -21.92 -2.34 5.87
N GLU A 91 -22.60 -3.27 5.20
CA GLU A 91 -23.07 -4.50 5.81
C GLU A 91 -21.85 -5.28 6.32
N THR A 92 -21.84 -5.54 7.63
CA THR A 92 -20.72 -6.11 8.34
C THR A 92 -20.80 -7.64 8.27
N ASP A 93 -19.98 -8.28 7.43
CA ASP A 93 -19.69 -9.71 7.59
C ASP A 93 -18.79 -9.88 8.82
N GLY A 94 -19.37 -10.44 9.88
CA GLY A 94 -18.90 -10.42 11.26
C GLY A 94 -17.60 -11.17 11.56
N ASN A 95 -16.46 -10.59 11.21
CA ASN A 95 -15.17 -10.98 11.79
C ASN A 95 -14.28 -9.77 12.12
N THR A 96 -14.78 -8.89 12.98
CA THR A 96 -13.96 -7.85 13.64
C THR A 96 -13.58 -8.32 15.03
N ALA A 97 -12.55 -9.16 15.12
CA ALA A 97 -11.93 -9.50 16.40
C ALA A 97 -10.83 -8.49 16.73
N SER A 98 -11.21 -7.40 17.40
CA SER A 98 -10.46 -6.63 18.41
C SER A 98 -11.44 -5.60 18.97
N GLY A 99 -11.43 -5.43 20.30
CA GLY A 99 -12.45 -4.69 21.05
C GLY A 99 -12.71 -3.25 20.59
N ASP A 100 -13.88 -2.77 20.99
CA ASP A 100 -14.51 -1.47 20.71
C ASP A 100 -15.09 -1.34 19.29
N GLY A 101 -16.43 -1.39 19.22
CA GLY A 101 -17.25 -1.29 18.00
C GLY A 101 -17.24 0.09 17.33
N ALA A 102 -16.15 0.85 17.45
CA ALA A 102 -15.93 2.08 16.72
C ALA A 102 -15.50 1.74 15.29
N VAL A 103 -16.33 2.12 14.31
CA VAL A 103 -15.99 1.99 12.89
C VAL A 103 -14.81 2.93 12.62
N SER A 104 -13.66 2.36 12.25
CA SER A 104 -12.46 3.13 11.90
C SER A 104 -12.77 4.11 10.76
N PRO A 105 -12.42 5.40 10.89
CA PRO A 105 -12.68 6.40 9.84
C PRO A 105 -11.93 6.10 8.54
N TYR A 106 -10.89 5.26 8.60
CA TYR A 106 -10.07 4.87 7.46
C TYR A 106 -10.56 3.60 6.76
N ALA A 107 -11.61 2.93 7.24
CA ALA A 107 -12.07 1.66 6.69
C ALA A 107 -12.52 1.80 5.22
N ALA A 108 -13.39 2.76 4.92
CA ALA A 108 -13.88 3.01 3.56
C ALA A 108 -12.74 3.44 2.61
N LEU A 109 -11.85 4.33 3.08
CA LEU A 109 -10.70 4.78 2.31
C LEU A 109 -9.72 3.65 2.00
N ALA A 110 -9.47 2.76 2.98
CA ALA A 110 -8.62 1.60 2.80
C ALA A 110 -9.23 0.62 1.78
N GLU A 111 -10.54 0.40 1.82
CA GLU A 111 -11.23 -0.43 0.84
C GLU A 111 -11.19 0.17 -0.57
N ALA A 112 -11.47 1.46 -0.70
CA ALA A 112 -11.37 2.19 -1.97
C ALA A 112 -9.95 2.20 -2.55
N ALA A 113 -8.92 2.22 -1.71
CA ALA A 113 -7.54 2.08 -2.14
C ALA A 113 -7.25 0.64 -2.60
N VAL A 114 -7.69 -0.36 -1.82
CA VAL A 114 -7.40 -1.79 -2.08
C VAL A 114 -8.10 -2.29 -3.35
N SER A 115 -9.32 -1.83 -3.66
CA SER A 115 -10.07 -2.23 -4.85
C SER A 115 -9.39 -1.86 -6.17
N GLN A 116 -8.45 -0.91 -6.17
CA GLN A 116 -7.67 -0.51 -7.34
C GLN A 116 -6.48 -1.45 -7.63
N PHE A 117 -6.26 -2.45 -6.78
CA PHE A 117 -5.18 -3.42 -6.91
C PHE A 117 -5.71 -4.77 -7.43
N SER A 118 -4.91 -5.43 -8.26
CA SER A 118 -5.11 -6.84 -8.60
C SER A 118 -4.29 -7.75 -7.67
N PHE A 119 -4.88 -8.89 -7.28
CA PHE A 119 -4.25 -9.91 -6.44
C PHE A 119 -4.26 -11.24 -7.17
N GLY A 120 -3.10 -11.88 -7.28
CA GLY A 120 -3.00 -13.23 -7.83
C GLY A 120 -2.74 -14.28 -6.76
N SER A 121 -2.95 -15.54 -7.11
CA SER A 121 -2.73 -16.72 -6.27
C SER A 121 -1.39 -17.40 -6.59
N ASN A 122 -0.73 -17.99 -5.61
CA ASN A 122 0.46 -18.83 -5.80
C ASN A 122 0.63 -19.82 -4.62
N LEU A 123 1.74 -20.58 -4.61
CA LEU A 123 2.06 -21.56 -3.55
C LEU A 123 2.09 -20.98 -2.12
N ARG A 124 2.18 -19.66 -1.94
CA ARG A 124 2.23 -19.00 -0.64
C ARG A 124 0.89 -18.44 -0.16
N GLY A 125 -0.19 -18.58 -0.95
CA GLY A 125 -1.52 -18.11 -0.58
C GLY A 125 -2.39 -17.75 -1.78
N SER A 126 -3.70 -17.62 -1.54
CA SER A 126 -4.67 -17.20 -2.56
C SER A 126 -4.69 -15.67 -2.76
N GLY A 127 -5.26 -15.22 -3.88
CA GLY A 127 -5.48 -13.81 -4.16
C GLY A 127 -6.44 -13.17 -3.17
N GLU A 128 -7.53 -13.86 -2.84
CA GLU A 128 -8.56 -13.41 -1.89
C GLU A 128 -7.98 -13.23 -0.48
N TYR A 129 -7.13 -14.18 -0.05
CA TYR A 129 -6.43 -14.08 1.23
C TYR A 129 -5.52 -12.85 1.29
N ARG A 130 -4.79 -12.56 0.20
CA ARG A 130 -3.94 -11.35 0.12
C ARG A 130 -4.77 -10.08 0.12
N GLU A 131 -5.90 -10.06 -0.57
CA GLU A 131 -6.80 -8.92 -0.60
C GLU A 131 -7.38 -8.63 0.79
N ALA A 132 -7.84 -9.66 1.50
CA ALA A 132 -8.31 -9.52 2.87
C ALA A 132 -7.21 -8.96 3.80
N LEU A 133 -5.99 -9.48 3.69
CA LEU A 133 -4.84 -8.94 4.43
C LEU A 133 -4.52 -7.50 4.04
N ALA A 134 -4.61 -7.14 2.76
CA ALA A 134 -4.36 -5.79 2.26
C ALA A 134 -5.33 -4.79 2.92
N LYS A 135 -6.64 -5.08 2.94
CA LYS A 135 -7.64 -4.22 3.58
C LYS A 135 -7.31 -3.95 5.04
N VAL A 136 -6.99 -5.01 5.79
CA VAL A 136 -6.63 -4.92 7.22
C VAL A 136 -5.36 -4.09 7.43
N TYR A 137 -4.30 -4.37 6.65
CA TYR A 137 -3.01 -3.69 6.84
C TYR A 137 -3.04 -2.23 6.39
N VAL A 138 -3.69 -1.90 5.28
CA VAL A 138 -3.83 -0.51 4.83
C VAL A 138 -4.54 0.32 5.89
N ARG A 139 -5.66 -0.18 6.43
CA ARG A 139 -6.39 0.49 7.51
C ARG A 139 -5.52 0.72 8.74
N ARG A 140 -4.85 -0.34 9.25
CA ARG A 140 -3.98 -0.25 10.43
C ARG A 140 -2.82 0.74 10.25
N LEU A 141 -2.24 0.79 9.06
CA LEU A 141 -1.16 1.73 8.78
C LEU A 141 -1.68 3.18 8.66
N MET A 142 -2.89 3.39 8.14
CA MET A 142 -3.54 4.70 8.13
C MET A 142 -3.84 5.17 9.57
N GLU A 143 -4.39 4.30 10.42
CA GLU A 143 -4.61 4.55 11.85
C GLU A 143 -3.31 4.95 12.54
N GLN A 144 -2.25 4.16 12.37
CA GLN A 144 -0.94 4.44 12.96
C GLN A 144 -0.35 5.78 12.51
N ILE A 145 -0.61 6.23 11.29
CA ILE A 145 -0.11 7.52 10.80
C ILE A 145 -0.99 8.68 11.29
N GLY A 146 -2.30 8.45 11.41
CA GLY A 146 -3.30 9.42 11.84
C GLY A 146 -3.30 9.70 13.35
N GLU A 147 -2.97 8.70 14.19
CA GLU A 147 -2.97 8.84 15.65
C GLU A 147 -1.83 9.69 16.21
N VAL A 148 -0.75 9.89 15.45
CA VAL A 148 0.48 10.53 15.96
C VAL A 148 0.43 12.05 15.73
N GLU A 149 -0.73 12.69 15.82
CA GLU A 149 -0.89 14.16 15.75
C GLU A 149 -0.29 14.88 16.97
#